data_AF-A0A6P5EFH6-F1
#
_entry.id   AF-A0A6P5EFH6-F1
#
_cell.length_a   1.000
_cell.length_b   1.000
_cell.length_c   1.000
_cell.angle_alpha   90.00
_cell.angle_beta   90.00
_cell.angle_gamma   90.00
#
_symmetry.space_group_name_H-M   'P 1'
#
loop_
_entity.id
_entity.type
_entity.pdbx_description
1 polymer ?
#
loop_
_entity_poly.entity_id
_entity_poly.type
_entity_poly.pdbx_seq_one_letter_code
_entity_poly.pdbx_strand_id
1 'polypeptide(L)'
;MAGTIVLVVVVVVVVPVLLTPTLLRAAPSHPAFADDPAPLRREEYEGGRIVDISHAYRPDMPEWESARGIGRFLWLRRAMANGSLANFSELKLPTHTGTHVDAPGHFYHHYFLAGFDVDTLDLAVLNGPALLVDVPRDKNITAEVMESLQIPRGVRRVLFRTLNMTGNK
;
A
#
# COMPACT_ATOMS: atom_id res chain seq x y z
N MET A 1 29.87 17.53 -16.67
CA MET A 1 28.45 17.91 -16.52
C MET A 1 28.14 17.86 -15.04
N ALA A 2 27.92 18.99 -14.40
CA ALA A 2 27.70 19.08 -12.96
C ALA A 2 26.25 18.73 -12.64
N GLY A 3 26.05 17.72 -11.79
CA GLY A 3 24.72 17.27 -11.37
C GLY A 3 24.12 18.24 -10.36
N THR A 4 22.92 18.74 -10.65
CA THR A 4 22.12 19.53 -9.73
C THR A 4 21.58 18.63 -8.63
N ILE A 5 22.03 18.83 -7.38
CA ILE A 5 21.40 18.22 -6.21
C ILE A 5 20.10 18.99 -5.94
N VAL A 6 18.96 18.33 -6.11
CA VAL A 6 17.66 18.89 -5.73
C VAL A 6 17.43 18.57 -4.25
N LEU A 7 17.58 19.58 -3.40
CA LEU A 7 17.21 19.51 -1.99
C LEU A 7 15.68 19.63 -1.88
N VAL A 8 15.00 18.54 -1.53
CA VAL A 8 13.57 18.58 -1.21
C VAL A 8 13.42 19.01 0.26
N VAL A 9 13.09 20.27 0.48
CA VAL A 9 12.72 20.79 1.81
C VAL A 9 11.21 20.63 1.98
N VAL A 10 10.80 19.75 2.90
CA VAL A 10 9.38 19.63 3.29
C VAL A 10 9.05 20.76 4.26
N VAL A 11 8.41 21.82 3.75
CA VAL A 11 7.87 22.91 4.58
C VAL A 11 6.46 22.53 5.01
N VAL A 12 6.27 22.28 6.30
CA VAL A 12 4.94 22.04 6.88
C VAL A 12 4.27 23.40 7.12
N VAL A 13 3.38 23.79 6.20
CA VAL A 13 2.53 24.96 6.37
C VAL A 13 1.21 24.51 6.98
N VAL A 14 0.92 24.98 8.20
CA VAL A 14 -0.38 24.78 8.85
C VAL A 14 -1.30 25.91 8.42
N VAL A 15 -2.31 25.61 7.60
CA VAL A 15 -3.39 26.55 7.25
C VAL A 15 -4.71 26.03 7.82
N PRO A 16 -5.50 26.84 8.53
CA PRO A 16 -6.84 26.44 8.95
C PRO A 16 -7.82 26.70 7.81
N VAL A 17 -8.57 25.69 7.35
CA VAL A 17 -9.69 25.90 6.41
C VAL A 17 -10.94 25.15 6.86
N LEU A 18 -12.06 25.87 6.73
CA LEU A 18 -13.42 25.49 7.07
C LEU A 18 -13.97 24.29 6.28
N LEU A 19 -14.92 23.62 6.95
CA LEU A 19 -15.61 22.37 6.63
C LEU A 19 -16.61 22.47 5.47
N THR A 20 -16.75 21.37 4.71
CA THR A 20 -18.04 20.69 4.46
C THR A 20 -17.81 19.20 4.07
N PRO A 21 -18.72 18.25 4.39
CA PRO A 21 -18.43 16.81 4.39
C PRO A 21 -19.18 16.00 3.31
N THR A 22 -18.69 14.77 3.03
CA THR A 22 -19.39 13.47 2.76
C THR A 22 -18.55 12.62 1.78
N LEU A 23 -18.47 11.29 1.79
CA LEU A 23 -18.57 10.22 2.79
C LEU A 23 -18.03 8.95 2.07
N LEU A 24 -17.05 8.24 2.64
CA LEU A 24 -16.98 6.77 2.54
C LEU A 24 -16.11 6.23 3.69
N ARG A 25 -16.72 5.43 4.57
CA ARG A 25 -16.17 4.99 5.86
C ARG A 25 -15.49 3.64 5.69
N ALA A 26 -14.18 3.56 5.93
CA ALA A 26 -13.55 2.32 6.36
C ALA A 26 -13.86 2.10 7.85
N ALA A 27 -14.22 0.87 8.24
CA ALA A 27 -14.68 0.55 9.59
C ALA A 27 -13.59 0.81 10.66
N PRO A 28 -13.90 1.52 11.77
CA PRO A 28 -12.95 1.72 12.85
C PRO A 28 -12.99 0.57 13.84
N SER A 29 -11.82 0.16 14.34
CA SER A 29 -11.63 -0.68 15.54
C SER A 29 -11.81 0.11 16.85
N HIS A 30 -12.49 1.26 16.81
CA HIS A 30 -12.77 2.11 17.97
C HIS A 30 -14.28 2.34 18.14
N PRO A 31 -14.79 2.38 19.38
CA PRO A 31 -16.17 2.74 19.64
C PRO A 31 -16.42 4.15 19.13
N ALA A 32 -17.35 4.29 18.19
CA ALA A 32 -17.66 5.57 17.57
C ALA A 32 -18.47 6.45 18.54
N PHE A 33 -17.88 7.55 18.99
CA PHE A 33 -18.68 8.67 19.51
C PHE A 33 -19.05 9.60 18.35
N ALA A 34 -20.23 10.20 18.43
CA ALA A 34 -20.90 10.87 17.30
C ALA A 34 -20.23 12.18 16.83
N ASP A 35 -19.23 12.69 17.58
CA ASP A 35 -18.56 13.97 17.31
C ASP A 35 -17.03 13.83 17.10
N ASP A 36 -16.52 12.61 16.89
CA ASP A 36 -15.08 12.43 16.66
C ASP A 36 -14.66 13.05 15.31
N PRO A 37 -13.60 13.89 15.29
CA PRO A 37 -13.10 14.48 14.06
C PRO A 37 -12.64 13.37 13.11
N ALA A 38 -13.32 13.23 11.97
CA ALA A 38 -12.91 12.33 10.91
C ALA A 38 -11.80 12.98 10.07
N PRO A 39 -10.67 12.31 9.83
CA PRO A 39 -9.64 12.84 8.96
C PRO A 39 -10.17 12.99 7.53
N LEU A 40 -9.99 14.18 6.94
CA LEU A 40 -10.26 14.42 5.53
C LEU A 40 -9.22 13.65 4.70
N ARG A 41 -9.68 12.68 3.89
CA ARG A 41 -8.85 12.02 2.88
C ARG A 41 -9.01 12.76 1.56
N ARG A 42 -7.91 13.34 1.06
CA ARG A 42 -7.89 13.97 -0.26
C ARG A 42 -7.62 12.90 -1.31
N GLU A 43 -8.64 12.57 -2.10
CA GLU A 43 -8.58 11.56 -3.16
C GLU A 43 -8.40 12.21 -4.56
N GLU A 44 -7.57 13.25 -4.66
CA GLU A 44 -7.36 14.02 -5.88
C GLU A 44 -5.87 14.20 -6.18
N TYR A 45 -5.47 13.93 -7.42
CA TYR A 45 -4.12 14.18 -7.96
C TYR A 45 -4.21 14.65 -9.41
N GLU A 46 -3.58 15.77 -9.75
CA GLU A 46 -3.60 16.37 -11.11
C GLU A 46 -5.00 16.51 -11.74
N GLY A 47 -6.03 16.79 -10.93
CA GLY A 47 -7.42 16.91 -11.38
C GLY A 47 -8.12 15.57 -11.67
N GLY A 48 -7.44 14.44 -11.44
CA GLY A 48 -8.02 13.10 -11.44
C GLY A 48 -8.33 12.57 -10.04
N ARG A 49 -9.09 11.46 -9.98
CA ARG A 49 -9.41 10.76 -8.74
C ARG A 49 -8.30 9.78 -8.37
N ILE A 50 -7.84 9.82 -7.12
CA ILE A 50 -6.97 8.80 -6.53
C ILE A 50 -7.83 7.66 -6.03
N VAL A 51 -7.45 6.42 -6.34
CA VAL A 51 -8.10 5.22 -5.83
C VAL A 51 -7.11 4.46 -4.96
N ASP A 52 -7.44 4.31 -3.69
CA ASP A 52 -6.67 3.43 -2.81
C ASP A 52 -6.96 1.97 -3.16
N ILE A 53 -5.92 1.23 -3.54
CA ILE A 53 -5.96 -0.21 -3.81
C ILE A 53 -5.19 -1.01 -2.74
N SER A 54 -4.91 -0.38 -1.60
CA SER A 54 -4.15 -0.96 -0.50
C SER A 54 -5.08 -1.64 0.49
N HIS A 55 -4.67 -2.79 1.01
CA HIS A 55 -5.34 -3.38 2.17
C HIS A 55 -4.93 -2.64 3.44
N ALA A 56 -5.90 -2.27 4.27
CA ALA A 56 -5.63 -1.79 5.62
C ALA A 56 -5.00 -2.92 6.44
N TYR A 57 -3.89 -2.63 7.13
CA TYR A 57 -3.28 -3.59 8.04
C TYR A 57 -4.21 -3.91 9.21
N ARG A 58 -4.37 -5.21 9.47
CA ARG A 58 -5.20 -5.70 10.58
C ARG A 58 -4.52 -6.91 11.22
N PRO A 59 -4.61 -7.10 12.55
CA PRO A 59 -3.98 -8.24 13.21
C PRO A 59 -4.38 -9.61 12.66
N ASP A 60 -5.61 -9.72 12.15
CA ASP A 60 -6.22 -10.94 11.60
C ASP A 60 -5.94 -11.15 10.10
N MET A 61 -5.19 -10.25 9.45
CA MET A 61 -4.92 -10.42 8.02
C MET A 61 -3.98 -11.61 7.75
N PRO A 62 -4.12 -12.28 6.60
CA PRO A 62 -3.27 -13.42 6.26
C PRO A 62 -1.77 -13.09 6.31
N GLU A 63 -0.99 -14.04 6.80
CA GLU A 63 0.48 -14.02 6.82
C GLU A 63 0.98 -15.31 6.15
N TRP A 64 2.08 -15.22 5.39
CA TRP A 64 2.67 -16.39 4.74
C TRP A 64 3.01 -17.47 5.78
N GLU A 65 2.60 -18.72 5.51
CA GLU A 65 2.84 -19.89 6.37
C GLU A 65 2.31 -19.78 7.83
N SER A 66 1.42 -18.84 8.10
CA SER A 66 0.87 -18.60 9.44
C SER A 66 -0.65 -18.63 9.43
N ALA A 67 -1.22 -19.48 10.28
CA ALA A 67 -2.67 -19.57 10.50
C ALA A 67 -3.20 -18.50 11.47
N ARG A 68 -2.31 -17.72 12.10
CA ARG A 68 -2.67 -16.78 13.18
C ARG A 68 -2.85 -15.33 12.70
N GLY A 69 -2.55 -15.07 11.43
CA GLY A 69 -2.39 -13.72 10.91
C GLY A 69 -1.18 -13.01 11.52
N ILE A 70 -1.01 -11.73 11.20
CA ILE A 70 0.18 -10.95 11.58
C ILE A 70 0.23 -10.56 13.07
N GLY A 71 -0.88 -10.72 13.80
CA GLY A 71 -0.97 -10.41 15.22
C GLY A 71 -0.73 -8.93 15.54
N ARG A 72 -0.11 -8.65 16.70
CA ARG A 72 0.16 -7.27 17.12
C ARG A 72 1.32 -6.69 16.31
N PHE A 73 1.00 -5.83 15.36
CA PHE A 73 1.99 -5.20 14.48
C PHE A 73 2.26 -3.71 14.77
N LEU A 74 1.34 -3.02 15.47
CA LEU A 74 1.44 -1.59 15.81
C LEU A 74 1.06 -1.37 17.27
N TRP A 75 1.85 -0.59 18.00
CA TRP A 75 1.52 -0.22 19.38
C TRP A 75 2.16 1.08 19.84
N LEU A 76 1.58 1.68 20.88
CA LEU A 76 2.20 2.81 21.58
C LEU A 76 3.24 2.30 22.57
N ARG A 77 4.49 2.70 22.34
CA ARG A 77 5.62 2.57 23.26
C ARG A 77 5.54 3.59 24.39
N ARG A 78 5.04 4.79 24.10
CA ARG A 78 4.70 5.86 25.06
C ARG A 78 3.45 6.59 24.54
N ALA A 79 2.55 7.00 25.43
CA ALA A 79 1.27 7.59 25.07
C ALA A 79 1.06 8.93 25.77
N MET A 80 0.43 9.90 25.08
CA MET A 80 0.06 11.20 25.67
C MET A 80 -0.90 11.03 26.83
N ALA A 81 -1.83 10.07 26.71
CA ALA A 81 -2.74 9.68 27.79
C ALA A 81 -1.99 9.24 29.07
N ASN A 82 -0.72 8.85 28.96
CA ASN A 82 0.14 8.43 30.07
C ASN A 82 1.24 9.47 30.36
N GLY A 83 1.02 10.75 30.02
CA GLY A 83 1.93 11.86 30.35
C GLY A 83 3.12 12.05 29.39
N SER A 84 3.15 11.33 28.26
CA SER A 84 4.16 11.57 27.22
C SER A 84 3.84 12.87 26.44
N LEU A 85 4.87 13.55 25.92
CA LEU A 85 4.70 14.73 25.07
C LEU A 85 4.05 14.42 23.71
N ALA A 86 4.12 13.16 23.27
CA ALA A 86 3.56 12.67 22.02
C ALA A 86 3.19 11.18 22.13
N ASN A 87 2.40 10.69 21.19
CA ASN A 87 2.17 9.26 21.00
C ASN A 87 3.35 8.67 20.21
N PHE A 88 4.19 7.90 20.88
CA PHE A 88 5.33 7.20 20.27
C PHE A 88 4.89 5.80 19.88
N SER A 89 4.66 5.59 18.59
CA SER A 89 4.30 4.28 18.04
C SER A 89 5.52 3.44 17.68
N GLU A 90 5.41 2.14 17.81
CA GLU A 90 6.33 1.14 17.28
C GLU A 90 5.57 0.22 16.33
N LEU A 91 6.20 -0.12 15.21
CA LEU A 91 5.65 -0.96 14.16
C LEU A 91 6.63 -2.09 13.86
N LYS A 92 6.11 -3.32 13.78
CA LYS A 92 6.87 -4.53 13.43
C LYS A 92 6.04 -5.37 12.47
N LEU A 93 6.57 -5.60 11.27
CA LEU A 93 5.94 -6.37 10.20
C LEU A 93 6.98 -7.17 9.42
N PRO A 94 6.66 -8.39 8.97
CA PRO A 94 7.34 -9.00 7.83
C PRO A 94 7.23 -8.09 6.59
N THR A 95 8.25 -8.07 5.74
CA THR A 95 8.29 -7.23 4.54
C THR A 95 7.18 -7.58 3.53
N HIS A 96 6.77 -8.84 3.49
CA HIS A 96 5.72 -9.36 2.60
C HIS A 96 4.34 -9.36 3.27
N THR A 97 3.98 -8.25 3.93
CA THR A 97 2.67 -8.10 4.57
C THR A 97 1.76 -7.16 3.78
N GLY A 98 0.55 -7.63 3.45
CA GLY A 98 -0.47 -6.81 2.81
C GLY A 98 -0.12 -6.41 1.38
N THR A 99 -0.55 -5.23 0.95
CA THR A 99 -0.15 -4.67 -0.36
C THR A 99 1.31 -4.25 -0.29
N HIS A 100 2.20 -4.92 -1.04
CA HIS A 100 3.65 -4.73 -1.00
C HIS A 100 4.29 -4.91 -2.38
N VAL A 101 5.61 -4.72 -2.47
CA VAL A 101 6.43 -4.98 -3.66
C VAL A 101 7.60 -5.88 -3.30
N ASP A 102 8.00 -6.74 -4.23
CA ASP A 102 9.15 -7.63 -4.07
C ASP A 102 10.36 -7.08 -4.84
N ALA A 103 11.53 -7.08 -4.20
CA ALA A 103 12.79 -6.80 -4.87
C ALA A 103 13.44 -8.09 -5.39
N PRO A 104 14.32 -8.03 -6.41
CA PRO A 104 15.01 -9.21 -6.95
C PRO A 104 15.77 -10.02 -5.89
N GLY A 105 16.36 -9.35 -4.89
CA GLY A 105 17.03 -10.00 -3.77
C GLY A 105 16.15 -10.94 -2.95
N HIS A 106 14.82 -10.82 -3.01
CA HIS A 106 13.89 -11.70 -2.30
C HIS A 106 14.02 -13.17 -2.74
N PHE A 107 14.17 -13.42 -4.04
CA PHE A 107 14.23 -14.79 -4.60
C PHE A 107 15.64 -15.21 -5.03
N TYR A 108 16.53 -14.27 -5.32
CA TYR A 108 17.84 -14.55 -5.87
C TYR A 108 18.95 -14.15 -4.89
N HIS A 109 19.56 -15.15 -4.25
CA HIS A 109 20.57 -14.92 -3.20
C HIS A 109 21.76 -14.06 -3.66
N HIS A 110 22.26 -14.26 -4.89
CA HIS A 110 23.36 -13.44 -5.41
C HIS A 110 22.96 -11.97 -5.63
N TYR A 111 21.68 -11.69 -5.92
CA TYR A 111 21.15 -10.33 -5.98
C TYR A 111 20.97 -9.72 -4.59
N PHE A 112 20.56 -10.51 -3.60
CA PHE A 112 20.55 -10.05 -2.20
C PHE A 112 21.96 -9.63 -1.74
N LEU A 113 22.98 -10.47 -1.98
CA LEU A 113 24.36 -10.13 -1.64
C LEU A 113 24.89 -8.90 -2.39
N ALA A 114 24.36 -8.64 -3.59
CA ALA A 114 24.71 -7.46 -4.39
C ALA A 114 23.84 -6.23 -4.08
N GLY A 115 22.94 -6.30 -3.10
CA GLY A 115 22.13 -5.18 -2.63
C GLY A 115 20.98 -4.78 -3.56
N PHE A 116 20.46 -5.70 -4.39
CA PHE A 116 19.26 -5.45 -5.22
C PHE A 116 17.99 -5.52 -4.35
N ASP A 117 17.86 -4.57 -3.44
CA ASP A 117 16.77 -4.38 -2.51
C ASP A 117 15.78 -3.30 -3.01
N VAL A 118 14.69 -3.07 -2.26
CA VAL A 118 13.59 -2.18 -2.68
C VAL A 118 14.01 -0.73 -2.92
N ASP A 119 15.06 -0.26 -2.26
CA ASP A 119 15.64 1.08 -2.41
C ASP A 119 16.48 1.24 -3.69
N THR A 120 16.75 0.13 -4.39
CA THR A 120 17.41 0.13 -5.71
C THR A 120 16.44 0.09 -6.88
N LEU A 121 15.14 -0.07 -6.63
CA LEU A 121 14.12 -0.12 -7.68
C LEU A 121 13.98 1.24 -8.38
N ASP A 122 13.95 1.22 -9.72
CA ASP A 122 13.67 2.42 -10.50
C ASP A 122 12.23 2.92 -10.24
N LEU A 123 12.09 4.14 -9.73
CA LEU A 123 10.79 4.77 -9.48
C LEU A 123 9.96 4.91 -10.76
N ALA A 124 10.60 5.02 -11.92
CA ALA A 124 9.96 5.03 -13.22
C ALA A 124 9.47 3.65 -13.67
N VAL A 125 9.68 2.58 -12.87
CA VAL A 125 9.00 1.27 -12.94
C VAL A 125 7.78 1.23 -12.01
N LEU A 126 7.80 1.93 -10.88
CA LEU A 126 6.68 1.93 -9.93
C LEU A 126 5.60 2.98 -10.26
N ASN A 127 5.92 4.00 -11.05
CA ASN A 127 5.01 5.11 -11.34
C ASN A 127 4.77 5.29 -12.85
N GLY A 128 3.50 5.36 -13.24
CA GLY A 128 3.10 5.67 -14.61
C GLY A 128 1.84 4.91 -15.05
N PRO A 129 1.46 5.02 -16.34
CA PRO A 129 0.29 4.36 -16.88
C PRO A 129 0.34 2.84 -16.67
N ALA A 130 -0.79 2.29 -16.24
CA ALA A 130 -0.99 0.86 -16.05
C ALA A 130 -2.30 0.42 -16.71
N LEU A 131 -2.30 -0.79 -17.27
CA LEU A 131 -3.50 -1.43 -17.79
C LEU A 131 -4.10 -2.32 -16.71
N LEU A 132 -5.34 -2.07 -16.33
CA LEU A 132 -6.13 -3.01 -15.51
C LEU A 132 -6.79 -4.04 -16.43
N VAL A 133 -6.56 -5.32 -16.17
CA VAL A 133 -7.09 -6.43 -16.97
C VAL A 133 -7.91 -7.34 -16.07
N ASP A 134 -9.19 -7.54 -16.41
CA ASP A 134 -10.02 -8.55 -15.77
C ASP A 134 -9.67 -9.95 -16.30
N VAL A 135 -9.22 -10.83 -15.41
CA VAL A 135 -8.85 -12.22 -15.73
C VAL A 135 -10.08 -13.13 -15.57
N PRO A 136 -10.25 -14.17 -16.42
CA PRO A 136 -11.26 -15.20 -16.21
C PRO A 136 -11.22 -15.76 -14.78
N ARG A 137 -12.34 -15.67 -14.08
CA ARG A 137 -12.43 -15.92 -12.63
C ARG A 137 -12.28 -17.39 -12.25
N ASP A 138 -12.55 -18.29 -13.18
CA ASP A 138 -12.53 -19.74 -13.02
C ASP A 138 -11.21 -20.39 -13.45
N LYS A 139 -10.18 -19.60 -13.77
CA LYS A 139 -8.92 -20.10 -14.34
C LYS A 139 -7.68 -19.53 -13.67
N ASN A 140 -6.63 -20.35 -13.65
CA ASN A 140 -5.27 -19.88 -13.36
C ASN A 140 -4.74 -19.05 -14.54
N ILE A 141 -3.84 -18.10 -14.25
CA ILE A 141 -3.16 -17.31 -15.28
C ILE A 141 -2.07 -18.16 -15.95
N THR A 142 -2.45 -18.90 -16.99
CA THR A 142 -1.53 -19.68 -17.83
C THR A 142 -1.09 -18.86 -19.05
N ALA A 143 -0.14 -19.38 -19.84
CA ALA A 143 0.28 -18.76 -21.11
C ALA A 143 -0.92 -18.57 -22.07
N GLU A 144 -1.79 -19.58 -22.20
CA GLU A 144 -3.01 -19.51 -23.02
C GLU A 144 -3.96 -18.40 -22.53
N VAL A 145 -4.14 -18.28 -21.21
CA VAL A 145 -4.94 -17.18 -20.65
C VAL A 145 -4.28 -15.84 -20.98
N MET A 146 -2.97 -15.71 -20.77
CA MET A 146 -2.22 -14.49 -21.08
C MET A 146 -2.35 -14.06 -22.55
N GLU A 147 -2.30 -15.01 -23.49
CA GLU A 147 -2.55 -14.75 -24.92
C GLU A 147 -3.98 -14.28 -25.18
N SER A 148 -4.96 -14.89 -24.49
CA SER A 148 -6.38 -14.52 -24.62
C SER A 148 -6.72 -13.12 -24.09
N LEU A 149 -5.91 -12.58 -23.17
CA LEU A 149 -6.10 -11.23 -22.62
C LEU A 149 -5.79 -10.12 -23.64
N GLN A 150 -5.16 -10.45 -24.78
CA GLN A 150 -4.87 -9.52 -25.88
C GLN A 150 -4.24 -8.19 -25.42
N ILE A 151 -3.32 -8.26 -24.44
CA ILE A 151 -2.66 -7.08 -23.88
C ILE A 151 -1.90 -6.35 -25.00
N PRO A 152 -2.17 -5.05 -25.25
CA PRO A 152 -1.52 -4.31 -26.31
C PRO A 152 0.00 -4.26 -26.14
N ARG A 153 0.73 -4.32 -27.27
CA ARG A 153 2.18 -4.11 -27.28
C ARG A 153 2.52 -2.73 -26.73
N GLY A 154 3.61 -2.63 -25.98
CA GLY A 154 4.10 -1.37 -25.39
C GLY A 154 3.53 -1.07 -24.01
N VAL A 155 2.58 -1.85 -23.50
CA VAL A 155 2.15 -1.77 -22.09
C VAL A 155 3.31 -2.20 -21.19
N ARG A 156 3.69 -1.32 -20.26
CA ARG A 156 4.82 -1.55 -19.32
C ARG A 156 4.38 -1.98 -17.92
N ARG A 157 3.10 -1.81 -17.58
CA ARG A 157 2.51 -2.17 -16.29
C ARG A 157 1.13 -2.75 -16.50
N VAL A 158 0.89 -3.87 -15.86
CA VAL A 158 -0.39 -4.56 -15.91
C VAL A 158 -0.80 -4.88 -14.49
N LEU A 159 -2.04 -4.54 -14.14
CA LEU A 159 -2.69 -4.99 -12.93
C LEU A 159 -3.72 -6.05 -13.33
N PHE A 160 -3.54 -7.28 -12.84
CA PHE A 160 -4.50 -8.36 -13.08
C PHE A 160 -5.54 -8.34 -11.98
N ARG A 161 -6.79 -8.12 -12.35
CA ARG A 161 -7.92 -8.29 -11.45
C ARG A 161 -8.37 -9.74 -11.50
N THR A 162 -8.11 -10.44 -10.40
CA THR A 162 -8.46 -11.85 -10.20
C THR A 162 -9.64 -11.98 -9.23
N LEU A 163 -10.06 -13.21 -8.94
CA LEU A 163 -10.87 -13.46 -7.76
C LEU A 163 -10.03 -13.22 -6.50
N ASN A 164 -10.54 -12.37 -5.61
CA ASN A 164 -10.01 -12.30 -4.26
C ASN A 164 -10.30 -13.64 -3.57
N MET A 165 -9.28 -14.26 -2.97
CA MET A 165 -9.49 -15.29 -1.95
C MET A 165 -10.00 -14.59 -0.68
N THR A 166 -11.24 -14.11 -0.67
CA THR A 166 -11.93 -13.80 0.59
C THR A 166 -12.10 -15.13 1.32
N GLY A 167 -11.38 -15.30 2.42
CA GLY A 167 -11.19 -16.57 3.11
C GLY A 167 -12.47 -17.35 3.35
N ASN A 168 -12.49 -18.58 2.84
CA ASN A 168 -13.00 -19.74 3.56
C ASN A 168 -12.21 -20.95 3.06
N LYS A 169 -11.16 -21.30 3.80
CA LYS A 169 -10.70 -22.68 3.95
C LYS A 169 -10.87 -23.03 5.41
#